data_AF-A0A7W0DIR7-F1
#
_entry.id   AF-A0A7W0DIR7-F1
#
_cell.length_a   1.000
_cell.length_b   1.000
_cell.length_c   1.000
_cell.angle_alpha   90.00
_cell.angle_beta   90.00
_cell.angle_gamma   90.00
#
_symmetry.space_group_name_H-M   'P 1'
#
loop_
_entity.id
_entity.type
_entity.pdbx_description
1 polymer ?
#
loop_
_entity_poly.entity_id
_entity_poly.type
_entity_poly.pdbx_seq_one_letter_code
_entity_poly.pdbx_strand_id
1 'polypeptide(L)'
;MQVVPTRLSVSGDLGAALEGSSLADLAKQLSGARKDWTSLHTLLGAIPSGRWTTYGDVASVIGSHAVPVGTHLAACGQCSNAWRVLTSVGRVSAGFQWTNSTRTDTPLEVLAAEGVRFDGEAAVPEACLPLEALRGLLDS
;
A
#
# COMPACT_ATOMS: atom_id res chain seq x y z
N MET A 1 5.90 -59.79 53.11
CA MET A 1 6.27 -58.37 52.94
C MET A 1 6.20 -58.07 51.44
N GLN A 2 5.27 -57.19 51.04
CA GLN A 2 4.96 -56.75 49.66
C GLN A 2 6.22 -56.27 48.92
N VAL A 3 6.33 -56.33 47.59
CA VAL A 3 5.54 -55.53 46.62
C VAL A 3 5.54 -56.13 45.20
N VAL A 4 4.40 -55.92 44.54
CA VAL A 4 4.00 -56.26 43.15
C VAL A 4 4.62 -55.31 42.09
N PRO A 5 4.70 -55.71 40.80
CA PRO A 5 5.28 -54.89 39.72
C PRO A 5 4.26 -53.90 39.15
N THR A 6 4.65 -52.69 38.75
CA THR A 6 3.71 -51.74 38.10
C THR A 6 4.37 -50.84 37.05
N ARG A 7 4.07 -51.18 35.79
CA ARG A 7 3.68 -50.33 34.63
C ARG A 7 4.66 -49.26 34.09
N LEU A 8 5.08 -49.48 32.82
CA LEU A 8 5.42 -48.42 31.87
C LEU A 8 4.27 -47.42 31.76
N SER A 9 4.57 -46.14 31.94
CA SER A 9 3.82 -45.05 31.31
C SER A 9 4.80 -44.19 30.54
N VAL A 10 4.67 -44.23 29.21
CA VAL A 10 5.14 -43.18 28.31
C VAL A 10 4.42 -41.90 28.73
N SER A 11 5.16 -40.95 29.31
CA SER A 11 4.70 -39.57 29.36
C SER A 11 5.02 -38.94 28.02
N GLY A 12 3.96 -38.61 27.29
CA GLY A 12 4.04 -37.90 26.03
C GLY A 12 4.67 -36.54 26.23
N ASP A 13 5.81 -36.33 25.58
CA ASP A 13 6.35 -35.02 25.27
C ASP A 13 5.43 -34.39 24.21
N LEU A 14 4.35 -33.76 24.66
CA LEU A 14 3.46 -32.96 23.83
C LEU A 14 3.69 -31.49 24.17
N GLY A 15 4.85 -30.97 23.78
CA GLY A 15 5.20 -29.58 24.09
C GLY A 15 6.19 -28.91 23.15
N ALA A 16 6.55 -29.50 22.01
CA ALA A 16 7.59 -28.95 21.14
C ALA A 16 7.19 -28.96 19.67
N ALA A 17 6.28 -28.06 19.26
CA ALA A 17 6.15 -27.59 17.88
C ALA A 17 5.18 -26.41 17.75
N LEU A 18 5.42 -25.30 18.46
CA LEU A 18 4.87 -23.98 18.09
C LEU A 18 5.93 -22.89 18.30
N GLU A 19 7.16 -23.17 17.90
CA GLU A 19 8.22 -22.16 17.87
C GLU A 19 8.46 -21.78 16.42
N GLY A 20 7.73 -20.77 15.96
CA GLY A 20 7.85 -20.36 14.56
C GLY A 20 6.69 -19.54 14.07
N SER A 21 6.42 -18.42 14.75
CA SER A 21 5.91 -17.16 14.18
C SER A 21 5.63 -16.22 15.35
N SER A 22 6.32 -15.07 15.40
CA SER A 22 5.97 -14.05 16.38
C SER A 22 4.49 -13.69 16.22
N LEU A 23 3.75 -13.59 17.32
CA LEU A 23 2.40 -13.02 17.30
C LEU A 23 2.40 -11.62 16.68
N ALA A 24 3.52 -10.89 16.76
CA ALA A 24 3.69 -9.61 16.08
C ALA A 24 3.84 -9.77 14.55
N ASP A 25 4.51 -10.82 14.08
CA ASP A 25 4.62 -11.12 12.65
C ASP A 25 3.29 -11.62 12.08
N LEU A 26 2.55 -12.44 12.83
CA LEU A 26 1.20 -12.85 12.47
C LEU A 26 0.22 -11.67 12.52
N ALA A 27 0.31 -10.79 13.52
CA ALA A 27 -0.51 -9.58 13.58
C ALA A 27 -0.15 -8.63 12.43
N LYS A 28 1.13 -8.49 12.07
CA LYS A 28 1.60 -7.71 10.90
C LYS A 28 1.16 -8.34 9.58
N GLN A 29 1.18 -9.67 9.49
CA GLN A 29 0.69 -10.42 8.34
C GLN A 29 -0.84 -10.32 8.22
N LEU A 30 -1.60 -10.38 9.32
CA LEU A 30 -3.05 -10.26 9.33
C LEU A 30 -3.53 -8.81 9.11
N SER A 31 -2.85 -7.82 9.69
CA SER A 31 -3.11 -6.41 9.43
C SER A 31 -2.69 -5.99 8.01
N GLY A 32 -1.66 -6.64 7.44
CA GLY A 32 -1.32 -6.55 6.02
C GLY A 32 -2.31 -7.32 5.12
N ALA A 33 -2.82 -8.48 5.57
CA ALA A 33 -3.69 -9.37 4.80
C ALA A 33 -5.17 -8.96 4.77
N ARG A 34 -5.59 -7.97 5.55
CA ARG A 34 -6.95 -7.42 5.41
C ARG A 34 -7.02 -5.92 5.65
N LYS A 35 -6.02 -5.16 5.23
CA LYS A 35 -6.31 -3.76 4.92
C LYS A 35 -7.20 -3.76 3.69
N ASP A 36 -8.44 -3.30 3.85
CA ASP A 36 -9.34 -3.10 2.73
C ASP A 36 -8.80 -1.96 1.87
N TRP A 37 -8.35 -2.28 0.67
CA TRP A 37 -7.82 -1.33 -0.31
C TRP A 37 -8.88 -0.86 -1.30
N THR A 38 -10.14 -1.27 -1.13
CA THR A 38 -11.24 -0.90 -2.03
C THR A 38 -11.36 0.62 -2.15
N SER A 39 -11.35 1.35 -1.03
CA SER A 39 -11.39 2.82 -1.07
C SER A 39 -10.20 3.45 -1.78
N LEU A 40 -9.01 2.85 -1.67
CA LEU A 40 -7.83 3.30 -2.41
C LEU A 40 -8.02 3.09 -3.92
N HIS A 41 -8.44 1.89 -4.33
CA HIS A 41 -8.65 1.58 -5.74
C HIS A 41 -9.71 2.51 -6.36
N THR A 42 -10.82 2.73 -5.68
CA THR A 42 -11.86 3.68 -6.11
C THR A 42 -11.29 5.08 -6.24
N LEU A 43 -10.55 5.56 -5.23
CA LEU A 43 -9.95 6.90 -5.25
C LEU A 43 -9.00 7.08 -6.43
N LEU A 44 -8.11 6.12 -6.68
CA LEU A 44 -7.16 6.19 -7.78
C LEU A 44 -7.86 6.18 -9.16
N GLY A 45 -8.93 5.42 -9.30
CA GLY A 45 -9.76 5.41 -10.50
C GLY A 45 -10.47 6.74 -10.75
N ALA A 46 -10.81 7.47 -9.68
CA ALA A 46 -11.55 8.71 -9.75
C ALA A 46 -10.68 9.96 -9.99
N ILE A 47 -9.37 9.91 -9.72
CA ILE A 47 -8.47 11.03 -10.02
C ILE A 47 -8.48 11.28 -11.53
N PRO A 48 -8.86 12.47 -12.03
CA PRO A 48 -8.91 12.77 -13.46
C PRO A 48 -7.51 12.96 -14.08
N SER A 49 -7.42 12.81 -15.40
CA SER A 49 -6.21 13.12 -16.16
C SER A 49 -5.81 14.58 -16.03
N GLY A 50 -4.51 14.85 -16.01
CA GLY A 50 -3.96 16.21 -15.84
C GLY A 50 -3.96 16.70 -14.39
N ARG A 51 -4.36 15.84 -13.44
CA ARG A 51 -4.31 16.10 -12.01
C ARG A 51 -3.44 15.07 -11.31
N TRP A 52 -2.91 15.45 -10.17
CA TRP A 52 -2.10 14.59 -9.30
C TRP A 52 -2.45 14.86 -7.84
N THR A 53 -2.01 14.00 -6.93
CA THR A 53 -2.21 14.18 -5.49
C THR A 53 -1.04 13.63 -4.69
N THR A 54 -1.05 13.77 -3.37
CA THR A 54 0.05 13.33 -2.50
C THR A 54 -0.24 12.01 -1.81
N TYR A 55 0.81 11.24 -1.49
CA TYR A 55 0.68 10.06 -0.61
C TYR A 55 0.04 10.40 0.75
N GLY A 56 0.26 11.62 1.25
CA GLY A 56 -0.29 12.09 2.53
C GLY A 56 -1.79 12.31 2.47
N ASP A 57 -2.28 12.95 1.40
CA ASP A 57 -3.70 13.20 1.21
C ASP A 57 -4.45 11.89 0.93
N VAL A 58 -3.90 11.04 0.05
CA VAL A 58 -4.46 9.69 -0.20
C VAL A 58 -4.57 8.90 1.10
N ALA A 59 -3.49 8.88 1.91
CA ALA A 59 -3.51 8.19 3.19
C ALA A 59 -4.56 8.76 4.15
N SER A 60 -4.72 10.08 4.20
CA SER A 60 -5.73 10.74 5.02
C SER A 60 -7.16 10.40 4.61
N VAL A 61 -7.44 10.28 3.30
CA VAL A 61 -8.77 9.88 2.80
C VAL A 61 -9.13 8.46 3.23
N ILE A 62 -8.19 7.52 3.09
CA ILE A 62 -8.46 6.09 3.34
C ILE A 62 -8.19 5.64 4.79
N GLY A 63 -7.89 6.57 5.70
CA GLY A 63 -7.53 6.23 7.09
C GLY A 63 -6.25 5.38 7.18
N SER A 64 -5.15 5.85 6.60
CA SER A 64 -3.86 5.16 6.54
C SER A 64 -2.69 6.11 6.84
N HIS A 65 -1.47 5.61 6.63
CA HIS A 65 -0.25 6.40 6.58
C HIS A 65 0.37 6.34 5.18
N ALA A 66 1.15 7.36 4.82
CA ALA A 66 1.76 7.46 3.48
C ALA A 66 2.68 6.27 3.14
N VAL A 67 3.45 5.76 4.11
CA VAL A 67 4.39 4.64 3.91
C VAL A 67 3.70 3.34 3.50
N PRO A 68 2.68 2.82 4.22
CA PRO A 68 1.97 1.61 3.79
C PRO A 68 1.20 1.82 2.49
N VAL A 69 0.72 3.04 2.19
CA VAL A 69 0.13 3.35 0.87
C VAL A 69 1.17 3.19 -0.23
N GLY A 70 2.34 3.81 -0.08
CA GLY A 70 3.42 3.68 -1.07
C GLY A 70 3.88 2.23 -1.27
N THR A 71 4.00 1.48 -0.17
CA THR A 71 4.36 0.05 -0.22
C THR A 71 3.31 -0.75 -0.99
N HIS A 72 2.02 -0.50 -0.76
CA HIS A 72 0.95 -1.15 -1.49
C HIS A 72 0.97 -0.77 -2.97
N LEU A 73 1.06 0.53 -3.31
CA LEU A 73 1.08 1.00 -4.69
C LEU A 73 2.24 0.44 -5.51
N ALA A 74 3.43 0.28 -4.90
CA ALA A 74 4.59 -0.31 -5.58
C ALA A 74 4.39 -1.80 -5.96
N ALA A 75 3.55 -2.54 -5.23
CA ALA A 75 3.28 -3.95 -5.47
C ALA A 75 1.92 -4.23 -6.15
N CYS A 76 1.06 -3.22 -6.26
CA CYS A 76 -0.34 -3.38 -6.66
C CYS A 76 -0.50 -3.38 -8.19
N GLY A 77 -0.59 -4.57 -8.79
CA GLY A 77 -0.80 -4.74 -10.24
C GLY A 77 -2.15 -4.25 -10.77
N GLN A 78 -3.11 -4.01 -9.87
CA GLN A 78 -4.49 -3.60 -10.20
C GLN A 78 -4.77 -2.13 -9.90
N CYS A 79 -3.80 -1.40 -9.35
CA CYS A 79 -3.97 0.00 -8.98
C CYS A 79 -3.89 0.88 -10.24
N SER A 80 -5.04 1.27 -10.77
CA SER A 80 -5.14 2.23 -11.87
C SER A 80 -4.49 3.56 -11.49
N ASN A 81 -3.93 4.29 -12.44
CA ASN A 81 -3.46 5.67 -12.27
C ASN A 81 -2.49 5.92 -11.10
N ALA A 82 -1.78 4.89 -10.61
CA ALA A 82 -0.91 5.00 -9.44
C ALA A 82 0.20 6.07 -9.60
N TRP A 83 0.61 6.38 -10.83
CA TRP A 83 1.59 7.42 -11.16
C TRP A 83 1.12 8.84 -10.79
N ARG A 84 -0.19 9.05 -10.58
CA ARG A 84 -0.76 10.34 -10.15
C ARG A 84 -0.56 10.60 -8.65
N VAL A 85 -0.01 9.65 -7.89
CA VAL A 85 0.31 9.81 -6.47
C VAL A 85 1.79 10.16 -6.30
N LEU A 86 2.04 11.42 -5.96
CA LEU A 86 3.37 12.01 -5.84
C LEU A 86 3.74 12.27 -4.38
N THR A 87 5.01 12.59 -4.17
CA THR A 87 5.48 13.12 -2.88
C THR A 87 4.85 14.48 -2.59
N SER A 88 4.95 14.95 -1.34
CA SER A 88 4.40 16.26 -0.92
C SER A 88 4.98 17.45 -1.68
N VAL A 89 6.13 17.28 -2.34
CA VAL A 89 6.80 18.31 -3.16
C VAL A 89 6.54 18.12 -4.66
N GLY A 90 5.56 17.29 -5.04
CA GLY A 90 5.17 17.09 -6.44
C GLY A 90 6.13 16.22 -7.26
N ARG A 91 7.05 15.48 -6.62
CA ARG A 91 7.97 14.57 -7.31
C ARG A 91 7.45 13.15 -7.32
N VAL A 92 7.74 12.41 -8.39
CA VAL A 92 7.55 10.96 -8.45
C VAL A 92 8.40 10.32 -7.35
N SER A 93 7.82 9.38 -6.60
CA SER A 93 8.54 8.66 -5.55
C SER A 93 9.67 7.82 -6.16
N ALA A 94 10.85 7.84 -5.54
CA ALA A 94 11.97 6.97 -5.95
C ALA A 94 11.63 5.47 -5.83
N GLY A 95 10.67 5.13 -4.97
CA GLY A 95 10.17 3.76 -4.82
C GLY A 95 9.01 3.39 -5.76
N PHE A 96 8.60 4.30 -6.65
CA PHE A 96 7.56 3.99 -7.62
C PHE A 96 8.06 2.94 -8.62
N GLN A 97 7.23 1.95 -8.92
CA GLN A 97 7.52 0.92 -9.91
C GLN A 97 6.30 0.67 -10.78
N TRP A 98 6.51 0.55 -12.09
CA TRP A 98 5.50 0.00 -12.97
C TRP A 98 5.32 -1.48 -12.65
N THR A 99 4.08 -1.88 -12.40
CA THR A 99 3.74 -3.30 -12.24
C THR A 99 3.63 -4.01 -13.58
N ASN A 100 3.39 -3.27 -14.66
CA ASN A 100 3.49 -3.78 -16.02
C ASN A 100 4.94 -3.69 -16.53
N SER A 101 5.62 -4.84 -16.60
CA SER A 101 7.00 -4.97 -17.09
C SER A 101 7.21 -4.57 -18.55
N THR A 102 6.16 -4.45 -19.37
CA THR A 102 6.28 -4.06 -20.78
C THR A 102 6.23 -2.55 -20.99
N ARG A 103 5.98 -1.74 -19.94
CA ARG A 103 6.02 -0.28 -20.06
C ARG A 103 7.46 0.20 -20.11
N THR A 104 7.73 1.05 -21.10
CA THR A 104 9.03 1.70 -21.29
C THR A 104 9.00 3.19 -20.97
N ASP A 105 7.81 3.78 -20.90
CA ASP A 105 7.63 5.18 -20.51
C ASP A 105 7.90 5.39 -19.01
N THR A 106 8.33 6.59 -18.67
CA THR A 106 8.51 7.03 -17.29
C THR A 106 7.21 7.64 -16.76
N PRO A 107 6.97 7.58 -15.43
CA PRO A 107 5.80 8.23 -14.83
C PRO A 107 5.70 9.73 -15.15
N LEU A 108 6.84 10.40 -15.29
CA LEU A 108 6.91 11.82 -15.63
C LEU A 108 6.40 12.09 -17.05
N GLU A 109 6.81 11.29 -18.04
CA GLU A 109 6.34 11.42 -19.43
C GLU A 109 4.83 11.22 -19.53
N VAL A 110 4.28 10.30 -18.75
CA VAL A 110 2.86 9.97 -18.75
C VAL A 110 2.04 11.10 -18.12
N LEU A 111 2.49 11.62 -16.98
CA LEU A 111 1.88 12.80 -16.35
C LEU A 111 1.92 14.02 -17.28
N ALA A 112 3.04 14.23 -17.97
CA ALA A 112 3.18 15.32 -18.94
C ALA A 112 2.22 15.15 -20.13
N ALA A 113 2.09 13.94 -20.67
CA ALA A 113 1.13 13.62 -21.74
C ALA A 113 -0.33 13.81 -21.30
N GLU A 114 -0.62 13.65 -20.01
CA GLU A 114 -1.93 13.94 -19.42
C GLU A 114 -2.18 15.45 -19.19
N GLY A 115 -1.17 16.30 -19.39
CA GLY A 115 -1.25 17.75 -19.24
C GLY A 115 -0.74 18.30 -17.91
N VAL A 116 -0.11 17.47 -17.07
CA VAL A 116 0.58 17.95 -15.86
C VAL A 116 1.84 18.71 -16.26
N ARG A 117 1.96 19.96 -15.82
CA ARG A 117 3.16 20.77 -16.02
C ARG A 117 4.16 20.52 -14.90
N PHE A 118 5.44 20.69 -15.21
CA PHE A 118 6.55 20.49 -14.27
C PHE A 118 7.45 21.73 -14.21
N ASP A 119 7.96 22.02 -13.01
CA ASP A 119 9.09 22.92 -12.77
C ASP A 119 10.29 22.05 -12.35
N GLY A 120 11.22 21.85 -13.29
CA GLY A 120 12.22 20.80 -13.20
C GLY A 120 11.57 19.41 -13.13
N GLU A 121 11.79 18.69 -12.03
CA GLU A 121 11.23 17.35 -11.80
C GLU A 121 10.00 17.36 -10.88
N ALA A 122 9.57 18.54 -10.41
CA ALA A 122 8.41 18.68 -9.54
C ALA A 122 7.20 19.12 -10.36
N ALA A 123 6.07 18.42 -10.21
CA ALA A 123 4.80 18.82 -10.79
C ALA A 123 4.35 20.15 -10.17
N VAL A 124 3.82 21.06 -11.01
CA VAL A 124 3.36 22.36 -10.53
C VAL A 124 2.16 22.18 -9.57
N PRO A 125 2.10 22.93 -8.47
CA PRO A 125 1.11 22.73 -7.41
C PRO A 125 -0.33 23.01 -7.86
N GLU A 126 -0.55 23.79 -8.93
CA GLU A 126 -1.89 24.12 -9.44
C GLU A 126 -2.64 22.88 -9.98
N ALA A 127 -1.91 21.85 -10.41
CA ALA A 127 -2.50 20.59 -10.83
C ALA A 127 -2.79 19.63 -9.67
N CYS A 128 -2.32 19.94 -8.45
CA CYS A 128 -2.54 19.13 -7.26
C CYS A 128 -4.03 19.11 -6.86
N LEU A 129 -4.53 17.93 -6.48
CA LEU A 129 -5.82 17.73 -5.84
C LEU A 129 -5.60 17.68 -4.33
N PRO A 130 -6.04 18.71 -3.59
CA PRO A 130 -5.95 18.71 -2.13
C PRO A 130 -6.93 17.69 -1.52
N LEU A 131 -6.72 17.37 -0.25
CA LEU A 131 -7.52 16.42 0.52
C LEU A 131 -9.04 16.56 0.32
N GLU A 132 -9.57 17.76 0.44
CA GLU A 132 -11.03 18.00 0.32
C GLU A 132 -11.56 17.68 -1.07
N ALA A 133 -10.78 17.98 -2.12
CA ALA A 133 -11.16 17.64 -3.49
C ALA A 133 -11.13 16.12 -3.71
N LEU A 134 -10.17 15.41 -3.11
CA LEU A 134 -10.11 13.94 -3.16
C LEU A 134 -11.30 13.29 -2.45
N ARG A 135 -11.73 13.83 -1.30
CA ARG A 135 -12.92 13.35 -0.60
C ARG A 135 -14.17 13.47 -1.48
N GLY A 136 -14.34 14.62 -2.12
CA GLY A 136 -15.47 14.85 -3.02
C GLY A 136 -15.55 13.87 -4.21
N LEU A 137 -14.42 13.31 -4.66
CA LEU A 137 -14.40 12.29 -5.72
C LEU A 137 -15.03 10.95 -5.29
N LEU A 138 -15.06 10.64 -3.99
CA LEU A 138 -15.64 9.40 -3.47
C LEU A 138 -17.13 9.52 -3.15
N ASP A 139 -17.62 10.75 -2.98
CA ASP A 139 -19.01 11.05 -2.65
C ASP A 139 -19.90 11.22 -3.90
N SER A 140 -19.31 11.13 -5.10
CA SER A 140 -19.93 11.35 -6.42
C SER A 140 -20.37 10.05 -7.09
#